data_AF-A0A1E5PJF7-F1
#
_entry.id   AF-A0A1E5PJF7-F1
#
_cell.length_a   1.000
_cell.length_b   1.000
_cell.length_c   1.000
_cell.angle_alpha   90.00
_cell.angle_beta   90.00
_cell.angle_gamma   90.00
#
_symmetry.space_group_name_H-M   'P 1'
#
loop_
_entity.id
_entity.type
_entity.pdbx_description
1 polymer ?
#
loop_
_entity_poly.entity_id
_entity_poly.type
_entity_poly.pdbx_seq_one_letter_code
_entity_poly.pdbx_strand_id
1 'polypeptide(L)'
;MSVDRRCPAAHPDDPTPCVGPVVVTVLDAGKAGADGCEHHGARLLASLDGGRVYALPDAPYRAAIRTFTAAQGIRPFCWLDGPRTEPSHLSHAENRARYGR
;
A
#
# COMPACT_ATOMS: atom_id res chain seq x y z
N MET A 1 -15.28 -20.69 -5.51
CA MET A 1 -14.05 -20.33 -4.80
C MET A 1 -12.91 -20.53 -5.78
N SER A 2 -12.42 -19.44 -6.38
CA SER A 2 -11.50 -19.49 -7.53
C SER A 2 -10.05 -19.58 -7.05
N VAL A 3 -9.28 -20.43 -7.72
CA VAL A 3 -7.84 -20.62 -7.61
C VAL A 3 -7.10 -19.28 -7.75
N ASP A 4 -6.22 -18.98 -6.80
CA ASP A 4 -4.98 -18.17 -6.86
C ASP A 4 -4.88 -16.99 -7.85
N ARG A 5 -5.87 -16.11 -7.92
CA ARG A 5 -5.61 -14.78 -8.50
C ARG A 5 -4.90 -13.92 -7.48
N ARG A 6 -3.62 -13.65 -7.73
CA ARG A 6 -2.84 -12.61 -7.05
C ARG A 6 -3.64 -11.31 -7.01
N CYS A 7 -3.57 -10.59 -5.89
CA CYS A 7 -4.23 -9.28 -5.76
C CYS A 7 -3.74 -8.35 -6.88
N PRO A 8 -4.62 -7.60 -7.57
CA PRO A 8 -4.15 -6.69 -8.63
C PRO A 8 -3.21 -5.59 -8.09
N ALA A 9 -3.42 -5.14 -6.85
CA ALA A 9 -2.51 -4.23 -6.16
C ALA A 9 -1.24 -4.90 -5.56
N ALA A 10 -1.10 -6.24 -5.59
CA ALA A 10 0.12 -6.87 -5.11
C ALA A 10 1.23 -6.69 -6.15
N HIS A 11 2.37 -6.16 -5.71
CA HIS A 11 3.57 -6.17 -6.55
C HIS A 11 3.94 -7.62 -6.92
N PRO A 12 4.45 -7.89 -8.15
CA PRO A 12 4.83 -9.24 -8.55
C PRO A 12 5.71 -9.97 -7.53
N ASP A 13 6.68 -9.26 -6.96
CA ASP A 13 7.62 -9.81 -5.97
C ASP A 13 7.14 -9.85 -4.52
N ASP A 14 5.96 -9.29 -4.18
CA ASP A 14 5.45 -9.36 -2.81
C ASP A 14 4.93 -10.77 -2.50
N PRO A 15 5.58 -11.62 -1.69
CA PRO A 15 5.15 -13.02 -1.54
C PRO A 15 3.87 -13.19 -0.71
N THR A 16 3.35 -12.12 -0.10
CA THR A 16 2.30 -12.25 0.91
C THR A 16 0.90 -12.50 0.31
N PRO A 17 0.08 -13.34 0.96
CA PRO A 17 -1.31 -13.56 0.55
C PRO A 17 -2.19 -12.33 0.85
N CYS A 18 -3.36 -12.27 0.20
CA CYS A 18 -4.36 -11.26 0.53
C CYS A 18 -4.85 -11.42 1.97
N VAL A 19 -5.17 -10.30 2.62
CA VAL A 19 -5.88 -10.29 3.91
C VAL A 19 -7.26 -9.67 3.68
N GLY A 20 -8.15 -10.47 3.08
CA GLY A 20 -9.52 -10.06 2.78
C GLY A 20 -9.79 -9.71 1.32
N PRO A 21 -11.01 -9.22 1.02
CA PRO A 21 -11.46 -8.91 -0.33
C PRO A 21 -10.79 -7.66 -0.91
N VAL A 22 -10.92 -7.49 -2.22
CA VAL A 22 -10.56 -6.25 -2.92
C VAL A 22 -11.60 -5.17 -2.60
N VAL A 23 -11.16 -4.08 -1.97
CA VAL A 23 -12.05 -3.05 -1.40
C VAL A 23 -11.52 -1.63 -1.55
N VAL A 24 -10.34 -1.44 -2.12
CA VAL A 24 -9.76 -0.12 -2.38
C VAL A 24 -9.17 -0.03 -3.78
N THR A 25 -9.11 1.18 -4.32
CA THR A 25 -8.31 1.51 -5.50
C THR A 25 -7.16 2.41 -5.07
N VAL A 26 -5.93 2.08 -5.45
CA VAL A 26 -4.76 2.94 -5.25
C VAL A 26 -4.38 3.54 -6.60
N LEU A 27 -4.25 4.86 -6.64
CA LEU A 27 -3.80 5.63 -7.80
C LEU A 27 -2.42 6.21 -7.57
N ASP A 28 -1.59 6.23 -8.61
CA ASP A 28 -0.36 7.01 -8.64
C ASP A 28 -0.63 8.51 -8.92
N ALA A 29 0.44 9.29 -9.03
CA ALA A 29 0.36 10.71 -9.35
C ALA A 29 -0.24 10.97 -10.76
N GLY A 30 -0.01 10.05 -11.70
CA GLY A 30 -0.53 10.07 -13.07
C GLY A 30 -1.97 9.56 -13.22
N LYS A 31 -2.62 9.13 -12.12
CA LYS A 31 -3.96 8.53 -12.06
C LYS A 31 -4.05 7.12 -12.66
N ALA A 32 -2.94 6.46 -12.95
CA ALA A 32 -2.96 5.01 -13.17
C ALA A 32 -3.15 4.32 -11.83
N GLY A 33 -3.82 3.16 -11.80
CA GLY A 33 -4.14 2.53 -10.54
C GLY A 33 -4.51 1.07 -10.61
N ALA A 34 -4.58 0.46 -9.44
CA ALA A 34 -4.93 -0.93 -9.25
C ALA A 34 -5.87 -1.09 -8.06
N ASP A 35 -6.84 -1.98 -8.21
CA ASP A 35 -7.73 -2.38 -7.13
C ASP A 35 -7.04 -3.41 -6.23
N GLY A 36 -7.27 -3.32 -4.92
CA GLY A 36 -6.62 -4.20 -3.96
C GLY A 36 -7.39 -4.44 -2.67
N CYS A 37 -6.98 -5.47 -1.95
CA CYS A 37 -7.31 -5.59 -0.54
C CYS A 37 -6.60 -4.52 0.28
N GLU A 38 -7.03 -4.27 1.52
CA GLU A 38 -6.41 -3.25 2.37
C GLU A 38 -4.92 -3.52 2.61
N HIS A 39 -4.52 -4.78 2.71
CA HIS A 39 -3.12 -5.20 2.91
C HIS A 39 -2.23 -4.82 1.71
N HIS A 40 -2.53 -5.31 0.51
CA HIS A 40 -1.73 -4.99 -0.68
C HIS A 40 -1.91 -3.55 -1.14
N GLY A 41 -3.10 -2.97 -0.96
CA GLY A 41 -3.33 -1.55 -1.21
C GLY A 41 -2.46 -0.66 -0.34
N ALA A 42 -2.26 -0.99 0.94
CA ALA A 42 -1.41 -0.22 1.84
C ALA A 42 0.07 -0.31 1.43
N ARG A 43 0.53 -1.51 1.03
CA ARG A 43 1.90 -1.74 0.56
C ARG A 43 2.20 -1.06 -0.77
N LEU A 44 1.25 -1.10 -1.71
CA LEU A 44 1.33 -0.37 -2.97
C LEU A 44 1.38 1.13 -2.70
N LEU A 45 0.45 1.67 -1.92
CA LEU A 45 0.42 3.09 -1.56
C LEU A 45 1.72 3.54 -0.90
N ALA A 46 2.28 2.76 0.02
CA ALA A 46 3.53 3.05 0.68
C ALA A 46 4.74 3.06 -0.27
N SER A 47 4.63 2.48 -1.46
CA SER A 47 5.71 2.39 -2.45
C SER A 47 5.59 3.43 -3.57
N LEU A 48 4.55 4.28 -3.55
CA LEU A 48 4.32 5.31 -4.56
C LEU A 48 4.64 6.69 -4.00
N ASP A 49 5.25 7.53 -4.83
CA ASP A 49 5.31 8.97 -4.57
C ASP A 49 4.02 9.64 -5.08
N GLY A 50 3.40 10.47 -4.23
CA GLY A 50 2.13 11.13 -4.55
C GLY A 50 0.91 10.20 -4.69
N GLY A 51 0.99 8.97 -4.16
CA GLY A 51 -0.08 7.99 -4.22
C GLY A 51 -1.35 8.41 -3.45
N ARG A 52 -2.51 7.97 -3.94
CA ARG A 52 -3.83 8.22 -3.32
C ARG A 52 -4.62 6.92 -3.23
N VAL A 53 -5.45 6.78 -2.20
CA VAL A 53 -6.31 5.61 -2.01
C VAL A 53 -7.77 6.03 -1.89
N TYR A 54 -8.64 5.27 -2.54
CA TYR A 54 -10.09 5.42 -2.51
C TYR A 54 -10.75 4.10 -2.14
N ALA A 55 -11.90 4.18 -1.47
CA ALA A 55 -12.70 2.99 -1.19
C ALA A 55 -13.53 2.65 -2.43
N LEU A 56 -13.67 1.36 -2.73
CA LEU A 56 -14.63 0.90 -3.73
C LEU A 56 -16.08 1.15 -3.25
N PRO A 57 -17.07 1.22 -4.17
CA PRO A 57 -18.46 1.56 -3.80
C PRO A 57 -19.05 0.69 -2.67
N ASP A 58 -18.77 -0.61 -2.68
CA ASP A 58 -19.28 -1.58 -1.71
C ASP A 58 -18.27 -1.93 -0.60
N ALA A 59 -17.20 -1.14 -0.48
CA ALA A 59 -16.15 -1.39 0.49
C ALA A 59 -16.67 -1.25 1.93
N PRO A 60 -16.15 -2.06 2.88
CA PRO A 60 -16.44 -1.88 4.29
C PRO A 60 -16.11 -0.47 4.76
N TYR A 61 -16.92 0.04 5.70
CA TYR A 61 -16.77 1.39 6.24
C TYR A 61 -15.30 1.69 6.59
N ARG A 62 -14.79 2.85 6.14
CA ARG A 62 -13.42 3.33 6.37
C ARG A 62 -12.29 2.48 5.75
N ALA A 63 -12.55 1.59 4.78
CA ALA A 63 -11.49 0.82 4.12
C ALA A 63 -10.33 1.71 3.62
N ALA A 64 -10.61 2.79 2.89
CA ALA A 64 -9.57 3.71 2.43
C ALA A 64 -8.77 4.36 3.57
N ILE A 65 -9.43 4.75 4.66
CA ILE A 65 -8.77 5.37 5.82
C ILE A 65 -7.87 4.37 6.54
N ARG A 66 -8.32 3.12 6.73
CA ARG A 66 -7.50 2.05 7.31
C ARG A 66 -6.28 1.76 6.44
N THR A 67 -6.47 1.61 5.13
CA THR A 67 -5.38 1.42 4.17
C THR A 67 -4.39 2.58 4.20
N PHE A 68 -4.88 3.82 4.15
CA PHE A 68 -4.03 5.02 4.22
C PHE A 68 -3.23 5.06 5.53
N THR A 69 -3.88 4.79 6.66
CA THR A 69 -3.24 4.78 7.98
C THR A 69 -2.18 3.70 8.08
N ALA A 70 -2.46 2.50 7.60
CA ALA A 70 -1.51 1.39 7.58
C ALA A 70 -0.27 1.73 6.72
N ALA A 71 -0.47 2.32 5.54
CA ALA A 71 0.62 2.71 4.64
C ALA A 71 1.64 3.67 5.29
N GLN A 72 1.20 4.52 6.23
CA GLN A 72 2.10 5.46 6.92
C GLN A 72 3.24 4.78 7.68
N GLY A 73 3.03 3.55 8.15
CA GLY A 73 4.03 2.77 8.88
C GLY A 73 4.77 1.73 8.03
N ILE A 74 4.44 1.61 6.75
CA ILE A 74 5.06 0.62 5.85
C ILE A 74 6.21 1.29 5.11
N ARG A 75 7.36 0.61 5.04
CA ARG A 75 8.47 1.04 4.19
C ARG A 75 8.16 0.74 2.72
N PRO A 76 8.54 1.60 1.76
CA PRO A 76 8.46 1.31 0.34
C PRO A 76 9.10 -0.04 0.00
N PHE A 77 8.48 -0.83 -0.88
CA PHE A 77 8.97 -2.16 -1.28
C PHE A 77 9.33 -3.03 -0.06
N CYS A 78 8.39 -3.17 0.88
CA CYS A 78 8.61 -3.81 2.17
C CYS A 78 8.99 -5.30 2.12
N TRP A 79 8.87 -5.94 0.95
CA TRP A 79 9.32 -7.31 0.68
C TRP A 79 10.79 -7.40 0.25
N LEU A 80 11.46 -6.27 -0.01
CA LEU A 80 12.88 -6.25 -0.34
C LEU A 80 13.74 -6.18 0.93
N ASP A 81 14.67 -7.12 1.04
CA ASP A 81 15.76 -7.05 2.00
C ASP A 81 16.87 -6.13 1.48
N GLY A 82 17.46 -5.33 2.38
CA GLY A 82 18.59 -4.46 2.04
C GLY A 82 18.74 -3.24 2.96
N PRO A 83 19.86 -2.52 2.87
CA PRO A 83 20.10 -1.32 3.66
C PRO A 83 19.03 -0.23 3.42
N ARG A 84 18.55 0.38 4.51
CA ARG A 84 17.54 1.46 4.48
C ARG A 84 18.15 2.77 4.99
N THR A 85 19.05 3.34 4.18
CA THR A 85 19.87 4.51 4.56
C THR A 85 19.27 5.84 4.12
N GLU A 86 18.51 5.85 3.02
CA GLU A 86 17.94 7.08 2.45
C GLU A 86 16.49 7.32 2.92
N PRO A 87 16.02 8.58 2.99
CA PRO A 87 14.63 8.90 3.34
C PRO A 87 13.60 8.18 2.45
N SER A 88 13.88 8.01 1.16
CA SER A 88 13.03 7.29 0.21
C SER A 88 12.91 5.79 0.49
N HIS A 89 13.74 5.23 1.37
CA HIS A 89 13.69 3.82 1.76
C HIS A 89 12.86 3.59 3.04
N LEU A 90 12.47 4.67 3.72
CA LEU A 90 11.80 4.66 5.02
C LEU A 90 10.31 4.91 4.87
N SER A 91 9.54 4.46 5.86
CA SER A 91 8.13 4.82 5.97
C SER A 91 7.96 6.31 6.28
N HIS A 92 6.78 6.86 6.00
CA HIS A 92 6.47 8.24 6.38
C HIS A 92 6.54 8.47 7.89
N ALA A 93 6.15 7.49 8.71
CA ALA A 93 6.27 7.57 10.17
C ALA A 93 7.73 7.68 10.62
N GLU A 94 8.63 6.87 10.04
CA GLU A 94 10.07 6.95 10.32
C GLU A 94 10.66 8.28 9.86
N ASN A 95 10.30 8.76 8.67
CA ASN A 95 10.75 10.05 8.17
C ASN A 95 10.27 11.20 9.08
N ARG A 96 9.03 11.19 9.56
CA ARG A 96 8.54 12.17 10.54
C ARG A 96 9.32 12.10 11.85
N ALA A 97 9.61 10.92 12.36
CA ALA A 97 10.37 10.77 13.59
C ALA A 97 11.82 11.26 13.46
N ARG A 98 12.44 11.12 12.27
CA ARG A 98 13.83 11.52 12.01
C ARG A 98 14.00 12.99 11.62
N TYR A 99 13.08 13.51 10.82
CA TYR A 99 13.22 14.81 10.13
C TYR A 99 12.09 15.79 10.45
N GLY A 100 11.01 15.34 11.11
CA GLY A 100 9.92 16.21 11.52
C GLY A 100 10.36 17.12 12.66
N ARG A 101 10.52 18.40 12.35
CA ARG A 101 10.58 19.49 13.31
C ARG A 101 9.43 20.44 13.05
#